data_AF-A0A932R368-F1
#
_entry.id   AF-A0A932R368-F1
#
_cell.length_a   1.000
_cell.length_b   1.000
_cell.length_c   1.000
_cell.angle_alpha   90.00
_cell.angle_beta   90.00
_cell.angle_gamma   90.00
#
_symmetry.space_group_name_H-M   'P 1'
#
loop_
_entity.id
_entity.type
_entity.pdbx_description
1 polymer ?
#
loop_
_entity_poly.entity_id
_entity_poly.type
_entity_poly.pdbx_seq_one_letter_code
_entity_poly.pdbx_strand_id
1 'polypeptide(L)'
;MDPNKLPMSHNNIEEGAKIDNVENRKELPKITVQSKEQAVDLVLRSFDMKLKERFTEAGKTMGSKEYQEYLAFHGPEHSEKVERWTVKFLETVRAIDPYLVSPDTLRLAKPEARGHDLIQWAMTEQDMAMRMRARGAEEGGKDIPANVIAEANKRSIELPGAGNERASAEEIVAELRRFIDHNGTPVFNFTNESVYNDISMTLPGFNFGDFKDSSNPNNPKNPRLPKASGGTIGGPVIFQPKLTLDLSSLPEDPTKWQKTLEDENTREVSITGLAIASADLRGELASDNSEDFRQSGDAEFRETMIGIGREVENWKEIPQVRREQIAQSILGWKKSQIVFAKWQRIFFITSIDQNKVINSSSKADEIKNALFRTFGLPENDAVYKEPDETGNFGKNIKAAEEHSKSLEAVLDKYEGTRAEKITLAVKDDTQFSTLLKSIGYNL
;
A
#
# COMPACT_ATOMS: atom_id res chain seq x y z
N MET A 1 -27.95 -42.24 -19.93
CA MET A 1 -27.71 -41.05 -19.09
C MET A 1 -26.81 -40.13 -19.89
N ASP A 2 -27.23 -38.88 -20.06
CA ASP A 2 -26.57 -37.88 -20.90
C ASP A 2 -25.37 -37.27 -20.14
N PRO A 3 -24.12 -37.34 -20.66
CA PRO A 3 -22.94 -36.82 -19.98
C PRO A 3 -22.80 -35.28 -20.04
N ASN A 4 -23.73 -34.56 -20.68
CA ASN A 4 -23.58 -33.11 -20.94
C ASN A 4 -24.49 -32.17 -20.12
N LYS A 5 -24.92 -32.57 -18.91
CA LYS A 5 -25.62 -31.65 -18.01
C LYS A 5 -25.16 -31.82 -16.56
N LEU A 6 -24.20 -30.97 -16.15
CA LEU A 6 -24.07 -30.57 -14.76
C LEU A 6 -24.59 -29.13 -14.63
N PRO A 7 -25.50 -28.85 -13.68
CA PRO A 7 -25.94 -27.49 -13.41
C PRO A 7 -24.81 -26.74 -12.70
N MET A 8 -24.32 -25.65 -13.31
CA MET A 8 -23.49 -24.66 -12.64
C MET A 8 -24.38 -23.90 -11.64
N SER A 9 -24.42 -24.34 -10.38
CA SER A 9 -24.86 -23.49 -9.29
C SER A 9 -23.71 -22.58 -8.90
N HIS A 10 -23.84 -21.29 -9.17
CA HIS A 10 -23.02 -20.26 -8.52
C HIS A 10 -23.32 -20.28 -7.02
N ASN A 11 -22.54 -21.05 -6.27
CA ASN A 11 -22.48 -20.91 -4.83
C ASN A 11 -21.68 -19.64 -4.51
N ASN A 12 -22.31 -18.76 -3.74
CA ASN A 12 -21.68 -17.60 -3.13
C ASN A 12 -20.41 -18.04 -2.40
N ILE A 13 -19.29 -17.41 -2.75
CA ILE A 13 -18.02 -17.56 -2.04
C ILE A 13 -18.13 -16.69 -0.78
N GLU A 14 -18.77 -17.23 0.24
CA GLU A 14 -18.80 -16.72 1.62
C GLU A 14 -17.88 -17.60 2.47
N GLU A 15 -16.57 -17.47 2.33
CA GLU A 15 -15.63 -18.04 3.30
C GLU A 15 -14.36 -17.20 3.29
N GLY A 16 -14.42 -16.05 3.96
CA GLY A 16 -13.22 -15.48 4.56
C GLY A 16 -12.68 -16.50 5.56
N ALA A 17 -11.38 -16.75 5.54
CA ALA A 17 -10.73 -17.60 6.54
C ALA A 17 -11.17 -17.13 7.93
N LYS A 18 -12.01 -17.92 8.61
CA LYS A 18 -12.39 -17.68 10.00
C LYS A 18 -11.13 -17.80 10.83
N ILE A 19 -10.53 -16.65 11.15
CA ILE A 19 -9.46 -16.57 12.12
C ILE A 19 -10.16 -16.62 13.47
N ASP A 20 -9.88 -17.68 14.23
CA ASP A 20 -10.40 -17.83 15.59
C ASP A 20 -10.21 -16.54 16.39
N ASN A 21 -11.28 -16.13 17.09
CA ASN A 21 -11.29 -14.99 18.01
C ASN A 21 -10.02 -14.97 18.85
N VAL A 22 -9.29 -13.84 18.81
CA VAL A 22 -7.95 -13.66 19.39
C VAL A 22 -7.92 -14.02 20.89
N GLU A 23 -9.05 -13.86 21.59
CA GLU A 23 -9.19 -14.16 23.02
C GLU A 23 -9.06 -15.65 23.39
N ASN A 24 -9.14 -16.59 22.44
CA ASN A 24 -9.05 -18.03 22.70
C ASN A 24 -7.79 -18.72 22.13
N ARG A 25 -6.79 -17.95 21.67
CA ARG A 25 -5.54 -18.56 21.19
C ARG A 25 -4.80 -19.21 22.35
N LYS A 26 -4.80 -20.55 22.38
CA LYS A 26 -3.94 -21.34 23.28
C LYS A 26 -2.52 -20.80 23.19
N GLU A 27 -1.89 -20.59 24.35
CA GLU A 27 -0.52 -20.11 24.41
C GLU A 27 0.37 -21.01 23.54
N LEU A 28 1.07 -20.40 22.58
CA LEU A 28 1.94 -21.14 21.67
C LEU A 28 3.09 -21.77 22.46
N PRO A 29 3.53 -22.99 22.11
CA PRO A 29 4.64 -23.64 22.79
C PRO A 29 5.90 -22.76 22.80
N LYS A 30 6.57 -22.69 23.95
CA LYS A 30 7.87 -22.03 24.09
C LYS A 30 8.95 -22.78 23.32
N ILE A 31 9.89 -22.04 22.75
CA ILE A 31 11.04 -22.52 22.00
C ILE A 31 12.30 -22.02 22.70
N THR A 32 13.10 -22.94 23.23
CA THR A 32 14.42 -22.62 23.78
C THR A 32 15.44 -22.50 22.65
N VAL A 33 16.20 -21.41 22.62
CA VAL A 33 17.27 -21.16 21.64
C VAL A 33 18.63 -20.98 22.30
N GLN A 34 19.68 -21.17 21.51
CA GLN A 34 21.07 -21.01 21.92
C GLN A 34 21.56 -19.56 21.86
N SER A 35 20.93 -18.72 21.01
CA SER A 35 21.30 -17.32 20.84
C SER A 35 20.11 -16.46 20.40
N LYS A 36 20.26 -15.13 20.53
CA LYS A 36 19.26 -14.18 20.03
C LYS A 36 19.18 -14.22 18.50
N GLU A 37 20.30 -14.42 17.83
CA GLU A 37 20.39 -14.54 16.37
C GLU A 37 19.62 -15.76 15.86
N GLN A 38 19.71 -16.89 16.56
CA GLN A 38 18.91 -18.08 16.23
C GLN A 38 17.42 -17.80 16.36
N ALA A 39 16.99 -17.05 17.40
CA ALA A 39 15.58 -16.68 17.52
C ALA A 39 15.12 -15.81 16.36
N VAL A 40 15.90 -14.78 15.98
CA VAL A 40 15.58 -13.92 14.83
C VAL A 40 15.42 -14.76 13.56
N ASP A 41 16.38 -15.62 13.24
CA ASP A 41 16.31 -16.46 12.03
C ASP A 41 15.08 -17.38 12.02
N LEU A 42 14.71 -17.95 13.17
CA LEU A 42 13.53 -18.80 13.29
C LEU A 42 12.23 -18.01 13.14
N VAL A 43 12.16 -16.80 13.70
CA VAL A 43 11.00 -15.90 13.53
C VAL A 43 10.85 -15.49 12.06
N LEU A 44 11.93 -15.06 11.41
CA LEU A 44 11.90 -14.66 10.00
C LEU A 44 11.43 -15.80 9.10
N ARG A 45 11.94 -17.03 9.31
CA ARG A 45 11.45 -18.22 8.59
C ARG A 45 9.98 -18.52 8.85
N SER A 46 9.53 -18.36 10.10
CA SER A 46 8.12 -18.51 10.48
C SER A 46 7.23 -17.54 9.71
N PHE A 47 7.65 -16.28 9.61
CA PHE A 47 6.94 -15.25 8.85
C PHE A 47 6.98 -15.52 7.35
N ASP A 48 8.11 -15.91 6.77
CA ASP A 48 8.20 -16.28 5.36
C ASP A 48 7.25 -17.45 5.02
N MET A 49 7.17 -18.45 5.90
CA MET A 49 6.21 -19.56 5.73
C MET A 49 4.78 -19.05 5.80
N LYS A 50 4.43 -18.23 6.80
CA LYS A 50 3.07 -17.68 6.94
C LYS A 50 2.66 -16.81 5.77
N LEU A 51 3.55 -15.94 5.29
CA LEU A 51 3.33 -15.14 4.09
C LEU A 51 3.11 -16.08 2.90
N LYS A 52 4.02 -17.05 2.65
CA LYS A 52 3.86 -18.03 1.55
C LYS A 52 2.59 -18.88 1.66
N GLU A 53 2.21 -19.28 2.86
CA GLU A 53 1.01 -20.08 3.13
C GLU A 53 -0.23 -19.26 2.84
N ARG A 54 -0.34 -18.04 3.39
CA ARG A 54 -1.47 -17.13 3.13
C ARG A 54 -1.59 -16.79 1.66
N PHE A 55 -0.45 -16.57 1.02
CA PHE A 55 -0.37 -16.49 -0.43
C PHE A 55 -0.94 -17.76 -1.05
N THR A 56 -0.37 -18.93 -0.80
CA THR A 56 -0.78 -20.19 -1.43
C THR A 56 -2.25 -20.54 -1.17
N GLU A 57 -2.78 -20.28 0.03
CA GLU A 57 -4.17 -20.49 0.41
C GLU A 57 -5.12 -19.54 -0.32
N ALA A 58 -4.77 -18.25 -0.41
CA ALA A 58 -5.47 -17.32 -1.30
C ALA A 58 -5.47 -17.84 -2.75
N GLY A 59 -4.34 -18.41 -3.20
CA GLY A 59 -4.26 -18.99 -4.54
C GLY A 59 -5.09 -20.25 -4.74
N LYS A 60 -5.29 -21.06 -3.71
CA LYS A 60 -6.17 -22.25 -3.76
C LYS A 60 -7.64 -21.88 -3.88
N THR A 61 -8.06 -20.78 -3.26
CA THR A 61 -9.47 -20.34 -3.27
C THR A 61 -9.83 -19.54 -4.53
N MET A 62 -8.86 -18.87 -5.16
CA MET A 62 -9.11 -17.98 -6.31
C MET A 62 -8.53 -18.47 -7.64
N GLY A 63 -7.81 -19.59 -7.65
CA GLY A 63 -7.12 -20.10 -8.83
C GLY A 63 -5.75 -19.42 -9.03
N SER A 64 -4.82 -20.12 -9.68
CA SER A 64 -3.38 -19.77 -9.72
C SER A 64 -3.03 -18.45 -10.42
N LYS A 65 -3.91 -17.92 -11.29
CA LYS A 65 -3.66 -16.66 -12.01
C LYS A 65 -4.22 -15.46 -11.24
N GLU A 66 -5.46 -15.56 -10.74
CA GLU A 66 -6.03 -14.57 -9.80
C GLU A 66 -5.18 -14.42 -8.54
N TYR A 67 -4.54 -15.51 -8.12
CA TYR A 67 -3.59 -15.58 -7.02
C TYR A 67 -2.42 -14.59 -7.12
N GLN A 68 -1.77 -14.48 -8.28
CA GLN A 68 -0.61 -13.60 -8.46
C GLN A 68 -0.98 -12.12 -8.37
N GLU A 69 -2.25 -11.81 -8.67
CA GLU A 69 -2.79 -10.46 -8.60
C GLU A 69 -3.42 -10.17 -7.24
N TYR A 70 -3.71 -11.20 -6.43
CA TYR A 70 -4.42 -11.05 -5.15
C TYR A 70 -3.63 -10.34 -4.06
N LEU A 71 -2.32 -10.54 -4.02
CA LEU A 71 -1.39 -9.82 -3.14
C LEU A 71 -0.12 -9.50 -3.96
N ALA A 72 -0.32 -8.92 -5.14
CA ALA A 72 0.78 -8.61 -6.03
C ALA A 72 1.83 -7.70 -5.36
N PHE A 73 1.40 -6.86 -4.41
CA PHE A 73 2.26 -5.98 -3.66
C PHE A 73 2.68 -6.58 -2.32
N HIS A 74 1.74 -6.96 -1.44
CA HIS A 74 2.06 -7.33 -0.04
C HIS A 74 2.56 -8.78 0.10
N GLY A 75 3.62 -9.15 -0.62
CA GLY A 75 4.20 -10.50 -0.64
C GLY A 75 5.51 -10.71 0.09
N PRO A 76 5.98 -11.97 0.15
CA PRO A 76 7.25 -12.28 0.81
C PRO A 76 8.40 -11.41 0.31
N GLU A 77 8.46 -11.13 -1.00
CA GLU A 77 9.50 -10.26 -1.55
C GLU A 77 9.38 -8.82 -1.06
N HIS A 78 8.16 -8.29 -0.92
CA HIS A 78 7.93 -6.95 -0.36
C HIS A 78 8.37 -6.89 1.10
N SER A 79 7.90 -7.81 1.95
CA SER A 79 8.28 -7.84 3.36
C SER A 79 9.79 -8.02 3.57
N GLU A 80 10.46 -8.78 2.70
CA GLU A 80 11.92 -8.88 2.69
C GLU A 80 12.61 -7.55 2.34
N LYS A 81 12.10 -6.84 1.34
CA LYS A 81 12.62 -5.51 0.99
C LYS A 81 12.40 -4.53 2.12
N VAL A 82 11.22 -4.53 2.75
CA VAL A 82 10.94 -3.68 3.92
C VAL A 82 11.94 -3.96 5.05
N GLU A 83 12.16 -5.23 5.42
CA GLU A 83 13.18 -5.58 6.41
C GLU A 83 14.56 -5.01 6.04
N ARG A 84 15.01 -5.24 4.81
CA ARG A 84 16.33 -4.81 4.35
C ARG A 84 16.50 -3.29 4.45
N TRP A 85 15.50 -2.52 4.01
CA TRP A 85 15.54 -1.06 4.06
C TRP A 85 15.40 -0.53 5.48
N THR A 86 14.62 -1.18 6.34
CA THR A 86 14.54 -0.86 7.78
C THR A 86 15.89 -1.06 8.45
N VAL A 87 16.56 -2.18 8.21
CA VAL A 87 17.91 -2.45 8.74
C VAL A 87 18.91 -1.42 8.23
N LYS A 88 18.90 -1.11 6.92
CA LYS A 88 19.77 -0.09 6.33
C LYS A 88 19.58 1.28 6.99
N PHE A 89 18.33 1.68 7.23
CA PHE A 89 18.01 2.91 7.94
C PHE A 89 18.62 2.92 9.35
N LEU A 90 18.33 1.88 10.14
CA LEU A 90 18.76 1.81 11.53
C LEU A 90 20.29 1.67 11.67
N GLU A 91 20.95 0.94 10.77
CA GLU A 91 22.41 0.85 10.73
C GLU A 91 23.06 2.19 10.36
N THR A 92 22.43 2.97 9.48
CA THR A 92 22.90 4.33 9.14
C THR A 92 22.89 5.24 10.37
N VAL A 93 21.80 5.21 11.14
CA VAL A 93 21.73 5.97 12.41
C VAL A 93 22.77 5.45 13.40
N ARG A 94 22.82 4.13 13.61
CA ARG A 94 23.72 3.47 14.56
C ARG A 94 25.19 3.76 14.29
N ALA A 95 25.60 3.83 13.02
CA ALA A 95 26.98 4.11 12.64
C ALA A 95 27.46 5.49 13.11
N ILE A 96 26.54 6.44 13.29
CA ILE A 96 26.81 7.80 13.72
C ILE A 96 26.59 7.95 15.23
N ASP A 97 25.45 7.46 15.72
CA ASP A 97 25.11 7.45 17.13
C ASP A 97 24.59 6.06 17.59
N PRO A 98 25.48 5.21 18.14
CA PRO A 98 25.10 3.88 18.60
C PRO A 98 24.23 3.89 19.87
N TYR A 99 24.04 5.05 20.53
CA TYR A 99 23.15 5.15 21.67
C TYR A 99 21.67 5.21 21.27
N LEU A 100 21.37 5.69 20.05
CA LEU A 100 20.00 5.74 19.55
C LEU A 100 19.50 4.37 19.07
N VAL A 101 20.40 3.52 18.58
CA VAL A 101 20.08 2.21 18.01
C VAL A 101 20.99 1.14 18.59
N SER A 102 20.45 0.36 19.52
CA SER A 102 21.17 -0.75 20.13
C SER A 102 21.19 -1.99 19.21
N PRO A 103 22.08 -2.97 19.46
CA PRO A 103 22.00 -4.27 18.79
C PRO A 103 20.64 -4.96 18.98
N ASP A 104 19.99 -4.81 20.15
CA ASP A 104 18.68 -5.39 20.41
C ASP A 104 17.56 -4.69 19.62
N THR A 105 17.69 -3.37 19.38
CA THR A 105 16.80 -2.62 18.49
C THR A 105 16.82 -3.21 17.08
N LEU A 106 18.01 -3.50 16.52
CA LEU A 106 18.14 -4.14 15.21
C LEU A 106 17.57 -5.56 15.17
N ARG A 107 17.75 -6.33 16.25
CA ARG A 107 17.21 -7.70 16.34
C ARG A 107 15.68 -7.72 16.37
N LEU A 108 15.06 -6.73 17.00
CA LEU A 108 13.60 -6.60 17.07
C LEU A 108 13.01 -5.98 15.78
N ALA A 109 13.68 -4.98 15.20
CA ALA A 109 13.22 -4.31 13.99
C ALA A 109 13.10 -5.26 12.78
N LYS A 110 13.98 -6.26 12.67
CA LYS A 110 13.93 -7.26 11.59
C LYS A 110 12.60 -8.01 11.53
N PRO A 111 12.17 -8.74 12.59
CA PRO A 111 10.91 -9.43 12.58
C PRO A 111 9.70 -8.49 12.49
N GLU A 112 9.74 -7.31 13.11
CA GLU A 112 8.66 -6.32 12.95
C GLU A 112 8.50 -5.88 11.48
N ALA A 113 9.60 -5.53 10.83
CA ALA A 113 9.61 -5.15 9.42
C ALA A 113 9.22 -6.31 8.50
N ARG A 114 9.70 -7.53 8.74
CA ARG A 114 9.30 -8.72 7.97
C ARG A 114 7.83 -9.09 8.20
N GLY A 115 7.31 -8.81 9.39
CA GLY A 115 5.98 -9.22 9.82
C GLY A 115 4.88 -8.17 9.62
N HIS A 116 5.22 -6.94 9.20
CA HIS A 116 4.29 -5.81 9.19
C HIS A 116 3.02 -6.05 8.36
N ASP A 117 3.13 -6.88 7.32
CA ASP A 117 2.06 -7.25 6.39
C ASP A 117 1.60 -8.71 6.53
N LEU A 118 1.84 -9.37 7.67
CA LEU A 118 1.40 -10.76 7.87
C LEU A 118 -0.11 -10.91 7.64
N ILE A 119 -0.90 -9.91 8.00
CA ILE A 119 -2.36 -9.90 7.87
C ILE A 119 -2.76 -8.77 6.93
N GLN A 120 -3.33 -9.16 5.77
CA GLN A 120 -3.83 -8.26 4.75
C GLN A 120 -5.27 -8.58 4.41
N TRP A 121 -6.21 -8.17 5.27
CA TRP A 121 -7.62 -8.28 4.97
C TRP A 121 -8.05 -7.17 4.01
N ALA A 122 -8.80 -7.57 2.99
CA ALA A 122 -9.37 -6.65 2.03
C ALA A 122 -10.73 -7.16 1.53
N MET A 123 -11.62 -6.22 1.22
CA MET A 123 -12.94 -6.49 0.65
C MET A 123 -13.06 -5.91 -0.76
N THR A 124 -13.72 -6.63 -1.66
CA THR A 124 -13.96 -6.20 -3.05
C THR A 124 -15.39 -5.70 -3.22
N GLU A 125 -15.64 -4.44 -3.62
CA GLU A 125 -16.98 -4.01 -4.06
C GLU A 125 -17.46 -4.85 -5.27
N GLN A 126 -18.76 -5.16 -5.40
CA GLN A 126 -19.23 -5.86 -6.60
C GLN A 126 -18.98 -5.03 -7.87
N ASP A 127 -18.70 -5.72 -8.98
CA ASP A 127 -18.64 -5.22 -10.36
C ASP A 127 -17.57 -4.19 -10.76
N MET A 128 -16.77 -3.61 -9.85
CA MET A 128 -15.57 -2.81 -10.20
C MET A 128 -14.46 -2.80 -9.13
N ALA A 129 -14.52 -3.75 -8.19
CA ALA A 129 -13.81 -3.79 -6.92
C ALA A 129 -12.43 -3.08 -6.84
N MET A 130 -12.42 -1.81 -6.45
CA MET A 130 -11.32 -1.38 -5.59
C MET A 130 -11.36 -2.24 -4.34
N ARG A 131 -10.22 -2.81 -3.97
CA ARG A 131 -10.07 -3.43 -2.67
C ARG A 131 -10.03 -2.38 -1.60
N MET A 132 -11.00 -2.46 -0.71
CA MET A 132 -10.97 -1.70 0.52
C MET A 132 -10.21 -2.54 1.55
N ARG A 133 -8.96 -2.16 1.82
CA ARG A 133 -8.15 -2.76 2.88
C ARG A 133 -8.77 -2.41 4.24
N ALA A 134 -8.86 -3.38 5.15
CA ALA A 134 -9.25 -3.15 6.54
C ALA A 134 -8.08 -2.52 7.33
N ARG A 135 -7.59 -1.38 6.85
CA ARG A 135 -6.52 -0.61 7.49
C ARG A 135 -6.95 -0.24 8.91
N GLY A 136 -6.04 -0.34 9.87
CA GLY A 136 -6.27 0.07 11.24
C GLY A 136 -5.28 -0.49 12.26
N ALA A 137 -4.90 0.36 13.21
CA ALA A 137 -4.05 0.06 14.34
C ALA A 137 -4.81 0.09 15.68
N GLU A 138 -6.03 0.64 15.72
CA GLU A 138 -6.82 0.74 16.95
C GLU A 138 -7.54 -0.56 17.31
N GLU A 139 -7.66 -0.81 18.61
CA GLU A 139 -8.40 -1.93 19.17
C GLU A 139 -9.91 -1.78 18.90
N GLY A 140 -10.55 -2.88 18.51
CA GLY A 140 -11.96 -2.92 18.15
C GLY A 140 -12.26 -2.43 16.73
N GLY A 141 -11.23 -2.18 15.90
CA GLY A 141 -11.39 -1.78 14.50
C GLY A 141 -12.04 -0.41 14.33
N LYS A 142 -11.87 0.49 15.31
CA LYS A 142 -12.49 1.83 15.32
C LYS A 142 -12.04 2.72 14.16
N ASP A 143 -10.86 2.43 13.63
CA ASP A 143 -10.24 3.10 12.50
C ASP A 143 -10.43 2.34 11.17
N ILE A 144 -11.16 1.21 11.17
CA ILE A 144 -11.59 0.56 9.93
C ILE A 144 -12.54 1.51 9.19
N PRO A 145 -12.30 1.80 7.90
CA PRO A 145 -13.14 2.73 7.14
C PRO A 145 -14.62 2.33 7.15
N ALA A 146 -15.52 3.30 7.36
CA ALA A 146 -16.97 3.04 7.50
C ALA A 146 -17.60 2.35 6.27
N ASN A 147 -17.05 2.58 5.08
CA ASN A 147 -17.45 1.89 3.85
C ASN A 147 -17.07 0.40 3.85
N VAL A 148 -15.94 0.03 4.44
CA VAL A 148 -15.56 -1.39 4.65
C VAL A 148 -16.56 -2.05 5.58
N ILE A 149 -16.88 -1.40 6.71
CA ILE A 149 -17.87 -1.88 7.68
C ILE A 149 -19.25 -2.05 7.03
N ALA A 150 -19.69 -1.06 6.26
CA ALA A 150 -20.98 -1.12 5.57
C ALA A 150 -21.04 -2.29 4.57
N GLU A 151 -19.99 -2.49 3.76
CA GLU A 151 -19.95 -3.58 2.78
C GLU A 151 -19.86 -4.96 3.45
N ALA A 152 -19.12 -5.08 4.57
CA ALA A 152 -19.08 -6.30 5.36
C ALA A 152 -20.45 -6.67 5.92
N ASN A 153 -21.13 -5.70 6.53
CA ASN A 153 -22.48 -5.89 7.06
C ASN A 153 -23.49 -6.27 5.97
N LYS A 154 -23.42 -5.63 4.80
CA LYS A 154 -24.26 -5.94 3.64
C LYS A 154 -24.10 -7.40 3.19
N ARG A 155 -22.91 -7.97 3.35
CA ARG A 155 -22.56 -9.34 2.97
C ARG A 155 -22.61 -10.34 4.13
N SER A 156 -23.02 -9.90 5.32
CA SER A 156 -22.96 -10.72 6.53
C SER A 156 -21.56 -11.31 6.79
N ILE A 157 -20.51 -10.60 6.38
CA ILE A 157 -19.12 -10.95 6.64
C ILE A 157 -18.74 -10.38 8.00
N GLU A 158 -18.28 -11.24 8.91
CA GLU A 158 -17.72 -10.80 10.18
C GLU A 158 -16.40 -10.10 9.90
N LEU A 159 -16.34 -8.80 10.22
CA LEU A 159 -15.07 -8.09 10.18
C LEU A 159 -14.18 -8.56 11.34
N PRO A 160 -12.88 -8.61 11.11
CA PRO A 160 -11.94 -8.80 12.20
C PRO A 160 -12.10 -7.68 13.23
N GLY A 161 -12.02 -8.03 14.51
CA GLY A 161 -12.09 -7.06 15.62
C GLY A 161 -10.89 -6.08 15.68
N ALA A 162 -10.01 -6.10 14.69
CA ALA A 162 -8.80 -5.31 14.56
C ALA A 162 -8.53 -5.00 13.07
N GLY A 163 -7.86 -3.89 12.78
CA GLY A 163 -7.34 -3.63 11.42
C GLY A 163 -6.09 -4.45 11.09
N ASN A 164 -5.64 -4.39 9.83
CA ASN A 164 -4.51 -5.17 9.30
C ASN A 164 -3.22 -4.99 10.10
N GLU A 165 -2.88 -3.75 10.45
CA GLU A 165 -1.66 -3.40 11.16
C GLU A 165 -1.70 -3.91 12.60
N ARG A 166 -2.84 -3.74 13.28
CA ARG A 166 -3.05 -4.30 14.62
C ARG A 166 -2.95 -5.82 14.61
N ALA A 167 -3.62 -6.48 13.68
CA ALA A 167 -3.63 -7.93 13.60
C ALA A 167 -2.25 -8.51 13.23
N SER A 168 -1.52 -7.86 12.33
CA SER A 168 -0.13 -8.23 12.00
C SER A 168 0.77 -8.09 13.22
N ALA A 169 0.63 -7.00 13.96
CA ALA A 169 1.42 -6.77 15.16
C ALA A 169 1.06 -7.75 16.31
N GLU A 170 -0.20 -8.13 16.46
CA GLU A 170 -0.61 -9.20 17.39
C GLU A 170 0.04 -10.54 17.04
N GLU A 171 0.13 -10.85 15.75
CA GLU A 171 0.80 -12.05 15.28
C GLU A 171 2.33 -12.00 15.49
N ILE A 172 2.96 -10.84 15.30
CA ILE A 172 4.37 -10.61 15.62
C ILE A 172 4.60 -10.84 17.13
N VAL A 173 3.82 -10.19 17.99
CA VAL A 173 3.90 -10.32 19.46
C VAL A 173 3.78 -11.78 19.89
N ALA A 174 2.79 -12.49 19.35
CA ALA A 174 2.56 -13.89 19.68
C ALA A 174 3.75 -14.77 19.29
N GLU A 175 4.37 -14.51 18.13
CA GLU A 175 5.52 -15.28 17.66
C GLU A 175 6.78 -14.98 18.49
N LEU A 176 7.10 -13.70 18.73
CA LEU A 176 8.28 -13.29 19.50
C LEU A 176 8.26 -13.85 20.93
N ARG A 177 7.10 -13.91 21.58
CA ARG A 177 6.91 -14.45 22.95
C ARG A 177 7.20 -15.94 23.11
N ARG A 178 7.34 -16.68 22.00
CA ARG A 178 7.67 -18.11 22.03
C ARG A 178 9.13 -18.32 22.43
N PHE A 179 10.02 -17.37 22.11
CA PHE A 179 11.46 -17.60 22.19
C PHE A 179 12.02 -17.24 23.56
N ILE A 180 12.62 -18.22 24.22
CA ILE A 180 13.29 -18.12 25.51
C ILE A 180 14.74 -18.60 25.40
N ASP A 181 15.62 -18.06 26.23
CA ASP A 181 17.00 -18.56 26.37
C ASP A 181 17.05 -19.85 27.22
N HIS A 182 18.27 -20.38 27.42
CA HIS A 182 18.50 -21.58 28.23
C HIS A 182 18.13 -21.44 29.72
N ASN A 183 17.94 -20.21 30.21
CA ASN A 183 17.50 -19.91 31.58
C ASN A 183 15.98 -19.69 31.66
N GLY A 184 15.25 -19.79 30.54
CA GLY A 184 13.83 -19.49 30.47
C GLY A 184 13.50 -18.00 30.37
N THR A 185 14.50 -17.14 30.13
CA THR A 185 14.31 -15.69 29.98
C THR A 185 13.84 -15.37 28.56
N PRO A 186 12.85 -14.48 28.37
CA PRO A 186 12.45 -14.03 27.03
C PRO A 186 13.65 -13.48 26.24
N VAL A 187 13.77 -13.92 24.98
CA VAL A 187 14.87 -13.48 24.09
C VAL A 187 14.71 -12.03 23.66
N PHE A 188 13.47 -11.63 23.37
CA PHE A 188 13.10 -10.30 22.93
C PHE A 188 12.54 -9.50 24.11
N ASN A 189 12.99 -8.25 24.26
CA ASN A 189 12.48 -7.32 25.27
C ASN A 189 11.69 -6.21 24.57
N PHE A 190 10.37 -6.28 24.66
CA PHE A 190 9.45 -5.33 24.03
C PHE A 190 8.16 -5.22 24.86
N THR A 191 7.40 -4.17 24.63
CA THR A 191 5.99 -4.10 25.05
C THR A 191 5.10 -4.33 23.83
N ASN A 192 3.90 -4.87 24.02
CA ASN A 192 2.96 -5.01 22.91
C ASN A 192 2.73 -3.65 22.23
N GLU A 193 2.61 -2.61 23.04
CA GLU A 193 2.42 -1.24 22.60
C GLU A 193 3.57 -0.72 21.73
N SER A 194 4.83 -1.09 22.00
CA SER A 194 5.94 -0.71 21.12
C SER A 194 5.79 -1.33 19.72
N VAL A 195 5.46 -2.62 19.63
CA VAL A 195 5.25 -3.31 18.34
C VAL A 195 4.05 -2.70 17.61
N TYR A 196 2.95 -2.44 18.32
CA TYR A 196 1.76 -1.82 17.74
C TYR A 196 2.04 -0.44 17.17
N ASN A 197 2.74 0.41 17.94
CA ASN A 197 3.10 1.73 17.47
C ASN A 197 4.04 1.67 16.27
N ASP A 198 5.02 0.75 16.26
CA ASP A 198 5.97 0.61 15.16
C ASP A 198 5.28 0.20 13.85
N ILE A 199 4.38 -0.79 13.87
CA ILE A 199 3.64 -1.22 12.68
C ILE A 199 2.61 -0.16 12.26
N SER A 200 1.96 0.53 13.20
CA SER A 200 0.93 1.53 12.89
C SER A 200 1.44 2.71 12.05
N MET A 201 2.75 2.95 12.02
CA MET A 201 3.35 4.01 11.20
C MET A 201 3.35 3.70 9.69
N THR A 202 3.08 2.44 9.32
CA THR A 202 2.84 2.03 7.92
C THR A 202 1.45 2.42 7.42
N LEU A 203 0.61 3.04 8.27
CA LEU A 203 -0.66 3.65 7.88
C LEU A 203 -0.43 5.12 7.52
N PRO A 204 -0.14 5.46 6.25
CA PRO A 204 -0.15 6.86 5.87
C PRO A 204 -1.58 7.40 5.98
N GLY A 205 -1.76 8.62 6.48
CA GLY A 205 -3.01 9.38 6.34
C GLY A 205 -3.25 9.87 4.90
N PHE A 206 -2.51 9.33 3.92
CA PHE A 206 -2.66 9.66 2.52
C PHE A 206 -3.91 9.00 1.93
N ASN A 207 -4.97 9.80 1.77
CA ASN A 207 -6.18 9.37 1.09
C ASN A 207 -6.11 9.73 -0.40
N PHE A 208 -5.97 8.72 -1.27
CA PHE A 208 -6.03 8.92 -2.72
C PHE A 208 -7.35 9.56 -3.20
N GLY A 209 -8.42 9.53 -2.40
CA GLY A 209 -9.69 10.20 -2.66
C GLY A 209 -9.70 11.71 -2.41
N ASP A 210 -8.68 12.26 -1.75
CA ASP A 210 -8.59 13.71 -1.49
C ASP A 210 -8.15 14.50 -2.73
N PHE A 211 -7.62 13.84 -3.76
CA PHE A 211 -7.39 14.44 -5.06
C PHE A 211 -8.70 14.51 -5.84
N LYS A 212 -9.37 15.65 -5.69
CA LYS A 212 -10.65 15.89 -6.35
C LYS A 212 -10.46 16.20 -7.83
N ASP A 213 -11.33 15.58 -8.61
CA ASP A 213 -11.61 15.94 -9.99
C ASP A 213 -12.13 17.39 -10.08
N SER A 214 -11.30 18.30 -10.57
CA SER A 214 -11.73 19.68 -10.88
C SER A 214 -12.61 19.76 -12.12
N SER A 215 -12.68 18.70 -12.93
CA SER A 215 -13.47 18.63 -14.16
C SER A 215 -14.91 18.13 -13.94
N ASN A 216 -15.33 17.88 -12.69
CA ASN A 216 -16.70 17.49 -12.38
C ASN A 216 -17.61 18.73 -12.12
N PRO A 217 -18.51 19.08 -13.06
CA PRO A 217 -19.40 20.25 -12.92
C PRO A 217 -20.48 20.09 -11.83
N ASN A 218 -20.65 18.91 -11.23
CA ASN A 218 -21.66 18.66 -10.19
C ASN A 218 -21.14 18.84 -8.75
N ASN A 219 -20.01 19.53 -8.56
CA ASN A 219 -19.48 19.84 -7.24
C ASN A 219 -20.42 20.82 -6.49
N PRO A 220 -20.99 20.45 -5.32
CA PRO A 220 -21.97 21.26 -4.58
C PRO A 220 -21.44 22.61 -4.05
N LYS A 221 -20.18 22.95 -4.31
CA LYS A 221 -19.57 24.25 -3.97
C LYS A 221 -19.43 25.23 -5.14
N ASN A 222 -19.92 24.92 -6.35
CA ASN A 222 -19.92 25.85 -7.48
C ASN A 222 -21.29 26.56 -7.60
N PRO A 223 -21.40 27.89 -7.63
CA PRO A 223 -22.70 28.57 -7.59
C PRO A 223 -23.45 28.42 -8.92
N ARG A 224 -24.54 27.65 -8.87
CA ARG A 224 -25.76 27.64 -9.73
C ARG A 224 -25.59 27.57 -11.26
N LEU A 225 -26.19 26.53 -11.84
CA LEU A 225 -26.99 26.62 -13.09
C LEU A 225 -28.29 25.79 -12.94
N PRO A 226 -29.34 26.10 -13.74
CA PRO A 226 -30.74 26.07 -13.30
C PRO A 226 -31.40 24.69 -13.35
N LYS A 227 -32.45 24.55 -12.52
CA LYS A 227 -33.38 23.42 -12.50
C LYS A 227 -33.98 23.19 -13.89
N ALA A 228 -33.75 22.02 -14.46
CA ALA A 228 -34.60 21.46 -15.50
C ALA A 228 -35.54 20.42 -14.86
N SER A 229 -36.83 20.66 -15.05
CA SER A 229 -37.95 19.83 -14.64
C SER A 229 -38.12 18.60 -15.54
N GLY A 230 -38.41 17.44 -14.93
CA GLY A 230 -39.26 16.40 -15.52
C GLY A 230 -38.55 15.11 -15.96
N GLY A 231 -39.05 13.97 -15.46
CA GLY A 231 -38.92 12.67 -16.13
C GLY A 231 -38.17 11.59 -15.37
N THR A 232 -38.90 10.78 -14.60
CA THR A 232 -38.51 9.49 -14.03
C THR A 232 -38.18 8.46 -15.11
N ILE A 233 -36.98 7.83 -15.07
CA ILE A 233 -36.78 6.38 -15.26
C ILE A 233 -35.59 5.97 -14.38
N GLY A 234 -35.84 5.07 -13.42
CA GLY A 234 -34.81 4.47 -12.59
C GLY A 234 -33.98 3.46 -13.38
N GLY A 235 -32.69 3.74 -13.54
CA GLY A 235 -31.65 2.76 -13.83
C GLY A 235 -30.76 2.57 -12.61
N PRO A 236 -30.00 1.47 -12.50
CA PRO A 236 -29.06 1.26 -11.41
C PRO A 236 -28.06 2.42 -11.39
N VAL A 237 -27.92 3.06 -10.23
CA VAL A 237 -26.86 4.04 -9.97
C VAL A 237 -25.56 3.24 -9.91
N ILE A 238 -24.90 3.10 -11.05
CA ILE A 238 -23.55 2.53 -11.14
C ILE A 238 -22.61 3.58 -10.54
N PHE A 239 -22.12 3.31 -9.34
CA PHE A 239 -21.09 4.12 -8.69
C PHE A 239 -19.80 3.94 -9.51
N GLN A 240 -19.40 5.01 -10.23
CA GLN A 240 -18.14 5.05 -10.95
C GLN A 240 -17.11 5.79 -10.10
N PRO A 241 -16.00 5.17 -9.67
CA PRO A 241 -14.85 5.93 -9.23
C PRO A 241 -14.23 6.57 -10.48
N LYS A 242 -14.73 7.75 -10.86
CA LYS A 242 -14.03 8.63 -11.80
C LYS A 242 -12.82 9.21 -11.07
N LEU A 243 -11.70 8.51 -11.20
CA LEU A 243 -10.38 8.98 -10.77
C LEU A 243 -9.85 9.95 -11.82
N THR A 244 -10.44 11.14 -11.88
CA THR A 244 -9.91 12.25 -12.66
C THR A 244 -9.04 13.07 -11.71
N LEU A 245 -7.74 12.77 -11.64
CA LEU A 245 -6.80 13.64 -10.95
C LEU A 245 -6.54 14.87 -11.81
N ASP A 246 -6.96 16.04 -11.33
CA ASP A 246 -6.45 17.31 -11.85
C ASP A 246 -5.16 17.67 -11.11
N LEU A 247 -4.03 17.63 -11.82
CA LEU A 247 -2.73 18.00 -11.24
C LEU A 247 -2.65 19.50 -10.94
N SER A 248 -3.51 20.34 -11.52
CA SER A 248 -3.64 21.76 -11.15
C SER A 248 -4.51 21.99 -9.90
N SER A 249 -5.18 20.94 -9.39
CA SER A 249 -5.90 20.96 -8.12
C SER A 249 -5.12 20.36 -6.95
N LEU A 250 -3.90 19.84 -7.21
CA LEU A 250 -2.90 19.72 -6.16
C LEU A 250 -2.81 21.09 -5.50
N PRO A 251 -2.98 21.21 -4.18
CA PRO A 251 -2.79 22.50 -3.57
C PRO A 251 -1.36 22.93 -3.89
N GLU A 252 -1.24 24.01 -4.68
CA GLU A 252 0.00 24.77 -4.83
C GLU A 252 0.56 25.21 -3.47
N ASP A 253 -0.25 25.05 -2.42
CA ASP A 253 0.03 25.32 -1.03
C ASP A 253 0.42 24.02 -0.26
N PRO A 254 1.72 23.79 -0.05
CA PRO A 254 2.25 22.72 0.79
C PRO A 254 1.67 22.65 2.21
N THR A 255 1.10 23.75 2.72
CA THR A 255 0.54 23.80 4.09
C THR A 255 -0.71 22.93 4.27
N LYS A 256 -1.40 22.55 3.17
CA LYS A 256 -2.50 21.57 3.29
C LYS A 256 -2.01 20.16 3.60
N TRP A 257 -0.82 19.80 3.15
CA TRP A 257 -0.15 18.55 3.54
C TRP A 257 0.31 18.58 4.98
N GLN A 258 0.67 19.78 5.46
CA GLN A 258 1.19 20.01 6.79
C GLN A 258 0.20 19.66 7.89
N LYS A 259 -1.11 19.84 7.67
CA LYS A 259 -2.13 19.46 8.68
C LYS A 259 -2.24 17.94 8.86
N THR A 260 -2.23 17.16 7.78
CA THR A 260 -2.20 15.69 7.85
C THR A 260 -0.91 15.21 8.52
N LEU A 261 0.22 15.85 8.21
CA LEU A 261 1.51 15.61 8.87
C LEU A 261 1.47 15.97 10.37
N GLU A 262 0.85 17.09 10.75
CA GLU A 262 0.74 17.55 12.14
C GLU A 262 -0.09 16.61 13.01
N ASP A 263 -1.21 16.08 12.50
CA ASP A 263 -2.03 15.10 13.21
C ASP A 263 -1.26 13.77 13.42
N GLU A 264 -0.49 13.32 12.41
CA GLU A 264 0.36 12.13 12.51
C GLU A 264 1.58 12.30 13.44
N ASN A 265 2.14 13.51 13.49
CA ASN A 265 3.28 13.86 14.35
C ASN A 265 2.96 13.96 15.85
N THR A 266 1.69 13.82 16.25
CA THR A 266 1.31 13.80 17.67
C THR A 266 1.67 12.49 18.37
N ARG A 267 1.87 11.40 17.62
CA ARG A 267 2.31 10.12 18.18
C ARG A 267 3.81 10.17 18.48
N GLU A 268 4.23 9.60 19.60
CA GLU A 268 5.65 9.45 19.91
C GLU A 268 6.26 8.41 18.97
N VAL A 269 6.85 8.86 17.87
CA VAL A 269 7.37 7.99 16.82
C VAL A 269 8.70 7.38 17.27
N SER A 270 8.68 6.07 17.52
CA SER A 270 9.89 5.30 17.76
C SER A 270 10.77 5.31 16.49
N ILE A 271 12.10 5.20 16.68
CA ILE A 271 13.02 5.14 15.54
C ILE A 271 12.83 3.88 14.69
N THR A 272 12.36 2.78 15.30
CA THR A 272 12.02 1.54 14.60
C THR A 272 10.78 1.74 13.73
N GLY A 273 9.69 2.30 14.28
CA GLY A 273 8.49 2.62 13.52
C GLY A 273 8.75 3.56 12.35
N LEU A 274 9.57 4.60 12.56
CA LEU A 274 10.00 5.49 11.47
C LEU A 274 10.77 4.73 10.37
N ALA A 275 11.66 3.82 10.77
CA ALA A 275 12.45 3.01 9.83
C ALA A 275 11.59 2.01 9.04
N ILE A 276 10.59 1.39 9.69
CA ILE A 276 9.62 0.48 9.03
C ILE A 276 8.76 1.27 8.04
N ALA A 277 8.13 2.36 8.48
CA ALA A 277 7.30 3.20 7.61
C ALA A 277 8.09 3.80 6.43
N SER A 278 9.36 4.16 6.65
CA SER A 278 10.22 4.64 5.58
C SER A 278 10.57 3.52 4.59
N ALA A 279 10.78 2.31 5.06
CA ALA A 279 11.09 1.17 4.23
C ALA A 279 9.89 0.71 3.39
N ASP A 280 8.74 0.55 4.03
CA ASP A 280 7.48 0.12 3.41
C ASP A 280 7.01 1.12 2.35
N LEU A 281 6.89 2.39 2.72
CA LEU A 281 6.37 3.39 1.81
C LEU A 281 7.41 3.79 0.76
N ARG A 282 8.71 3.83 1.09
CA ARG A 282 9.70 4.64 0.35
C ARG A 282 10.90 3.86 -0.15
N GLY A 283 11.07 2.60 0.26
CA GLY A 283 12.23 1.79 -0.09
C GLY A 283 12.44 1.75 -1.61
N GLU A 284 11.37 1.53 -2.37
CA GLU A 284 11.43 1.45 -3.83
C GLU A 284 11.60 2.83 -4.49
N LEU A 285 11.05 3.89 -3.89
CA LEU A 285 11.25 5.25 -4.38
C LEU A 285 12.72 5.72 -4.20
N ALA A 286 13.41 5.17 -3.22
CA ALA A 286 14.84 5.38 -3.00
C ALA A 286 15.74 4.42 -3.81
N SER A 287 15.17 3.48 -4.56
CA SER A 287 15.94 2.55 -5.40
C SER A 287 16.74 3.30 -6.47
N ASP A 288 17.92 2.79 -6.81
CA ASP A 288 18.72 3.27 -7.94
C ASP A 288 18.20 2.76 -9.29
N ASN A 289 17.22 1.85 -9.27
CA ASN A 289 16.50 1.36 -10.43
C ASN A 289 15.06 1.90 -10.45
N SER A 290 14.77 2.80 -11.39
CA SER A 290 13.43 3.40 -11.52
C SER A 290 12.32 2.42 -11.87
N GLU A 291 12.67 1.25 -12.42
CA GLU A 291 11.71 0.20 -12.70
C GLU A 291 11.17 -0.44 -11.41
N ASP A 292 11.94 -0.46 -10.31
CA ASP A 292 11.49 -1.04 -9.04
C ASP A 292 10.30 -0.25 -8.47
N PHE A 293 10.42 1.08 -8.41
CA PHE A 293 9.33 1.97 -7.99
C PHE A 293 8.08 1.78 -8.86
N ARG A 294 8.28 1.68 -10.17
CA ARG A 294 7.20 1.58 -11.13
C ARG A 294 6.48 0.23 -11.03
N GLN A 295 7.22 -0.87 -10.96
CA GLN A 295 6.67 -2.22 -10.84
C GLN A 295 5.96 -2.42 -9.50
N SER A 296 6.53 -1.88 -8.43
CA SER A 296 5.92 -1.90 -7.09
C SER A 296 4.57 -1.17 -7.09
N GLY A 297 4.53 0.07 -7.60
CA GLY A 297 3.26 0.77 -7.73
C GLY A 297 2.27 0.10 -8.71
N ASP A 298 2.74 -0.57 -9.74
CA ASP A 298 1.88 -1.32 -10.67
C ASP A 298 1.31 -2.58 -10.02
N ALA A 299 2.09 -3.22 -9.15
CA ALA A 299 1.63 -4.32 -8.33
C ALA A 299 0.55 -3.86 -7.33
N GLU A 300 0.72 -2.71 -6.68
CA GLU A 300 -0.32 -2.15 -5.81
C GLU A 300 -1.60 -1.83 -6.58
N PHE A 301 -1.50 -1.35 -7.83
CA PHE A 301 -2.68 -1.19 -8.69
C PHE A 301 -3.39 -2.50 -8.95
N ARG A 302 -2.67 -3.54 -9.39
CA ARG A 302 -3.29 -4.85 -9.70
C ARG A 302 -3.93 -5.45 -8.46
N GLU A 303 -3.30 -5.31 -7.30
CA GLU A 303 -3.86 -5.76 -6.04
C GLU A 303 -5.14 -4.98 -5.68
N THR A 304 -5.09 -3.66 -5.81
CA THR A 304 -6.22 -2.78 -5.50
C THR A 304 -7.35 -2.98 -6.50
N MET A 305 -7.06 -3.25 -7.76
CA MET A 305 -8.01 -3.33 -8.86
C MET A 305 -8.21 -4.77 -9.34
N ILE A 306 -8.26 -5.74 -8.43
CA ILE A 306 -8.38 -7.17 -8.77
C ILE A 306 -9.55 -7.48 -9.71
N GLY A 307 -10.65 -6.70 -9.65
CA GLY A 307 -11.76 -6.85 -10.59
C GLY A 307 -11.35 -6.68 -12.06
N ILE A 308 -10.44 -5.75 -12.35
CA ILE A 308 -9.88 -5.57 -13.70
C ILE A 308 -9.07 -6.81 -14.09
N GLY A 309 -8.26 -7.34 -13.17
CA GLY A 309 -7.47 -8.57 -13.37
C GLY A 309 -8.28 -9.75 -13.92
N ARG A 310 -9.49 -9.96 -13.38
CA ARG A 310 -10.41 -11.00 -13.84
C ARG A 310 -10.94 -10.75 -15.25
N GLU A 311 -11.31 -9.51 -15.53
CA GLU A 311 -11.88 -9.15 -16.83
C GLU A 311 -10.86 -9.26 -17.97
N VAL A 312 -9.60 -8.95 -17.69
CA VAL A 312 -8.55 -8.93 -18.72
C VAL A 312 -8.15 -10.31 -19.22
N GLU A 313 -8.58 -11.40 -18.57
CA GLU A 313 -8.41 -12.76 -19.11
C GLU A 313 -9.11 -12.93 -20.47
N ASN A 314 -10.27 -12.30 -20.62
CA ASN A 314 -11.02 -12.26 -21.88
C ASN A 314 -11.05 -10.82 -22.42
N TRP A 315 -9.91 -10.11 -22.36
CA TRP A 315 -9.85 -8.66 -22.64
C TRP A 315 -10.45 -8.24 -23.99
N LYS A 316 -10.45 -9.14 -24.98
CA LYS A 316 -11.06 -8.89 -26.30
C LYS A 316 -12.57 -8.79 -26.24
N GLU A 317 -13.20 -9.49 -25.31
CA GLU A 317 -14.65 -9.53 -25.13
C GLU A 317 -15.16 -8.41 -24.21
N ILE A 318 -14.26 -7.67 -23.55
CA ILE A 318 -14.64 -6.54 -22.69
C ILE A 318 -15.39 -5.49 -23.52
N PRO A 319 -16.62 -5.12 -23.12
CA PRO A 319 -17.40 -4.10 -23.81
C PRO A 319 -16.66 -2.76 -23.90
N GLN A 320 -16.85 -2.03 -25.00
CA GLN A 320 -16.17 -0.76 -25.26
C GLN A 320 -16.20 0.23 -24.08
N VAL A 321 -17.39 0.46 -23.50
CA VAL A 321 -17.56 1.36 -22.35
C VAL A 321 -16.70 0.91 -21.15
N ARG A 322 -16.55 -0.41 -20.97
CA ARG A 322 -15.74 -0.98 -19.89
C ARG A 322 -14.25 -0.84 -20.18
N ARG A 323 -13.81 -1.01 -21.43
CA ARG A 323 -12.43 -0.73 -21.84
C ARG A 323 -12.03 0.73 -21.57
N GLU A 324 -12.94 1.67 -21.83
CA GLU A 324 -12.74 3.10 -21.55
C GLU A 324 -12.52 3.36 -20.06
N GLN A 325 -13.32 2.74 -19.20
CA GLN A 325 -13.16 2.85 -17.75
C GLN A 325 -11.81 2.28 -17.28
N ILE A 326 -11.44 1.09 -17.74
CA ILE A 326 -10.16 0.46 -17.40
C ILE A 326 -8.99 1.35 -17.83
N ALA A 327 -9.02 1.87 -19.06
CA ALA A 327 -7.99 2.77 -19.55
C ALA A 327 -7.91 4.08 -18.74
N GLN A 328 -9.05 4.66 -18.35
CA GLN A 328 -9.09 5.81 -17.46
C GLN A 328 -8.45 5.49 -16.10
N SER A 329 -8.76 4.33 -15.50
CA SER A 329 -8.16 3.90 -14.24
C SER A 329 -6.65 3.72 -14.33
N ILE A 330 -6.15 3.07 -15.39
CA ILE A 330 -4.70 2.87 -15.59
C ILE A 330 -3.98 4.22 -15.76
N LEU A 331 -4.47 5.09 -16.66
CA LEU A 331 -3.86 6.39 -16.89
C LEU A 331 -3.95 7.30 -15.66
N GLY A 332 -5.05 7.23 -14.91
CA GLY A 332 -5.23 7.92 -13.63
C GLY A 332 -4.21 7.46 -12.60
N TRP A 333 -4.07 6.15 -12.41
CA TRP A 333 -3.11 5.56 -11.48
C TRP A 333 -1.67 5.98 -11.76
N LYS A 334 -1.24 5.95 -13.02
CA LYS A 334 0.11 6.38 -13.42
C LYS A 334 0.39 7.84 -13.06
N LYS A 335 -0.61 8.71 -13.12
CA LYS A 335 -0.49 10.09 -12.66
C LYS A 335 -0.44 10.16 -11.13
N SER A 336 -1.28 9.39 -10.44
CA SER A 336 -1.27 9.32 -8.97
C SER A 336 0.07 8.84 -8.42
N GLN A 337 0.76 7.90 -9.07
CA GLN A 337 2.09 7.44 -8.66
C GLN A 337 3.11 8.59 -8.59
N ILE A 338 3.09 9.53 -9.55
CA ILE A 338 3.99 10.69 -9.56
C ILE A 338 3.71 11.59 -8.36
N VAL A 339 2.44 11.87 -8.09
CA VAL A 339 2.01 12.70 -6.95
C VAL A 339 2.36 12.02 -5.63
N PHE A 340 2.09 10.72 -5.53
CA PHE A 340 2.42 9.92 -4.37
C PHE A 340 3.92 9.93 -4.10
N ALA A 341 4.76 9.78 -5.11
CA ALA A 341 6.21 9.88 -4.97
C ALA A 341 6.68 11.25 -4.46
N LYS A 342 6.11 12.35 -4.97
CA LYS A 342 6.39 13.70 -4.48
C LYS A 342 5.97 13.87 -3.02
N TRP A 343 4.78 13.41 -2.66
CA TRP A 343 4.29 13.40 -1.28
C TRP A 343 5.20 12.57 -0.37
N GLN A 344 5.61 11.39 -0.81
CA GLN A 344 6.52 10.54 -0.06
C GLN A 344 7.89 11.20 0.14
N ARG A 345 8.44 11.91 -0.84
CA ARG A 345 9.66 12.69 -0.61
C ARG A 345 9.48 13.70 0.52
N ILE A 346 8.44 14.52 0.44
CA ILE A 346 8.14 15.58 1.43
C ILE A 346 7.99 14.97 2.82
N PHE A 347 7.15 13.94 2.93
CA PHE A 347 6.88 13.27 4.19
C PHE A 347 8.16 12.69 4.80
N PHE A 348 9.02 12.05 4.01
CA PHE A 348 10.27 11.47 4.52
C PHE A 348 11.19 12.52 5.14
N ILE A 349 11.40 13.63 4.44
CA ILE A 349 12.24 14.73 4.92
C ILE A 349 11.63 15.30 6.21
N THR A 350 10.33 15.58 6.20
CA THR A 350 9.63 16.14 7.37
C THR A 350 9.66 15.20 8.58
N SER A 351 9.43 13.90 8.39
CA SER A 351 9.48 12.91 9.47
C SER A 351 10.87 12.78 10.07
N ILE A 352 11.94 12.80 9.26
CA ILE A 352 13.32 12.80 9.76
C ILE A 352 13.62 14.10 10.51
N ASP A 353 13.23 15.25 9.95
CA ASP A 353 13.52 16.56 10.53
C ASP A 353 12.83 16.77 11.88
N GLN A 354 11.61 16.24 12.03
CA GLN A 354 10.79 16.43 13.22
C GLN A 354 10.91 15.29 14.24
N ASN A 355 11.59 14.18 13.90
CA ASN A 355 11.71 13.05 14.81
C ASN A 355 12.46 13.41 16.10
N LYS A 356 11.77 13.28 17.24
CA LYS A 356 12.31 13.65 18.57
C LYS A 356 13.53 12.82 18.96
N VAL A 357 13.58 11.53 18.60
CA VAL A 357 14.70 10.64 18.93
C VAL A 357 15.95 11.06 18.18
N ILE A 358 15.85 11.29 16.86
CA ILE A 358 16.98 11.80 16.05
C ILE A 358 17.45 13.15 16.58
N ASN A 359 16.52 14.08 16.83
CA ASN A 359 16.82 15.43 17.32
C ASN A 359 17.36 15.47 18.77
N SER A 360 17.23 14.38 19.53
CA SER A 360 17.81 14.29 20.88
C SER A 360 19.31 14.03 20.87
N SER A 361 19.86 13.54 19.76
CA SER A 361 21.31 13.33 19.61
C SER A 361 22.04 14.62 19.35
N SER A 362 23.23 14.77 19.94
CA SER A 362 24.16 15.86 19.60
C SER A 362 24.69 15.78 18.16
N LYS A 363 24.43 14.66 17.46
CA LYS A 363 24.80 14.41 16.06
C LYS A 363 23.59 14.41 15.11
N ALA A 364 22.47 15.01 15.50
CA ALA A 364 21.23 15.00 14.72
C ALA A 364 21.46 15.36 13.24
N ASP A 365 22.17 16.45 12.95
CA ASP A 365 22.43 16.88 11.56
C ASP A 365 23.27 15.88 10.76
N GLU A 366 24.25 15.23 11.38
CA GLU A 366 25.03 14.17 10.73
C GLU A 366 24.16 12.96 10.39
N ILE A 367 23.27 12.57 11.32
CA ILE A 367 22.32 11.46 11.14
C ILE A 367 21.37 11.77 9.98
N LYS A 368 20.74 12.95 9.98
CA LYS A 368 19.79 13.36 8.93
C LYS A 368 20.45 13.35 7.56
N ASN A 369 21.63 13.94 7.44
CA ASN A 369 22.38 13.96 6.18
C ASN A 369 22.78 12.56 5.72
N ALA A 370 23.16 11.67 6.63
CA ALA A 370 23.47 10.29 6.28
C ALA A 370 22.24 9.51 5.82
N LEU A 371 21.08 9.71 6.45
CA LEU A 371 19.81 9.13 5.99
C LEU A 371 19.43 9.67 4.61
N PHE A 372 19.51 10.98 4.37
CA PHE A 372 19.25 11.57 3.06
C PHE A 372 20.14 10.96 1.98
N ARG A 373 21.45 10.87 2.20
CA ARG A 373 22.37 10.19 1.27
C ARG A 373 22.02 8.72 1.05
N THR A 374 21.71 7.99 2.12
CA THR A 374 21.40 6.55 2.09
C THR A 374 20.16 6.23 1.27
N PHE A 375 19.20 7.17 1.26
CA PHE A 375 17.95 7.10 0.51
C PHE A 375 17.97 7.98 -0.75
N GLY A 376 19.16 8.43 -1.19
CA GLY A 376 19.33 9.10 -2.48
C GLY A 376 18.66 10.47 -2.57
N LEU A 377 18.57 11.21 -1.48
CA LEU A 377 18.22 12.64 -1.45
C LEU A 377 19.50 13.48 -1.38
N PRO A 378 19.53 14.65 -2.06
CA PRO A 378 20.66 15.56 -1.97
C PRO A 378 20.82 16.11 -0.54
N GLU A 379 22.06 16.44 -0.17
CA GLU A 379 22.34 17.06 1.11
C GLU A 379 21.68 18.45 1.21
N ASN A 380 21.04 18.75 2.33
CA ASN A 380 20.26 19.98 2.53
C ASN A 380 19.13 20.18 1.51
N ASP A 381 18.52 19.08 1.04
CA ASP A 381 17.33 19.16 0.21
C ASP A 381 16.25 19.95 0.94
N ALA A 382 15.82 21.07 0.37
CA ALA A 382 14.75 21.83 0.97
C ALA A 382 13.45 21.08 0.64
N VAL A 383 12.64 20.79 1.68
CA VAL A 383 11.37 20.05 1.61
C VAL A 383 10.53 20.43 0.37
N TYR A 384 10.54 21.72 -0.01
CA TYR A 384 9.69 22.29 -1.06
C TYR A 384 10.41 22.66 -2.37
N LYS A 385 11.67 22.26 -2.55
CA LYS A 385 12.30 22.36 -3.88
C LYS A 385 11.83 21.21 -4.76
N GLU A 386 11.66 21.49 -6.05
CA GLU A 386 11.47 20.45 -7.05
C GLU A 386 12.57 19.40 -6.88
N PRO A 387 12.23 18.10 -6.92
CA PRO A 387 13.21 17.04 -6.76
C PRO A 387 14.34 17.24 -7.75
N ASP A 388 15.57 17.25 -7.25
CA ASP A 388 16.70 17.27 -8.16
C ASP A 388 16.76 15.95 -8.94
N GLU A 389 17.08 15.99 -10.22
CA GLU A 389 17.20 14.76 -11.01
C GLU A 389 18.48 13.97 -10.66
N THR A 390 19.25 14.44 -9.67
CA THR A 390 20.53 13.84 -9.29
C THR A 390 20.36 12.75 -8.24
N GLY A 391 19.39 12.91 -7.33
CA GLY A 391 18.95 11.90 -6.37
C GLY A 391 18.07 10.81 -6.95
N ASN A 392 18.00 9.66 -6.26
CA ASN A 392 17.17 8.52 -6.68
C ASN A 392 15.67 8.88 -6.69
N PHE A 393 15.20 9.64 -5.71
CA PHE A 393 13.81 10.12 -5.66
C PHE A 393 13.45 10.91 -6.93
N GLY A 394 14.26 11.90 -7.31
CA GLY A 394 13.97 12.72 -8.49
C GLY A 394 14.08 11.94 -9.80
N LYS A 395 15.07 11.04 -9.92
CA LYS A 395 15.16 10.10 -11.06
C LYS A 395 13.91 9.24 -11.20
N ASN A 396 13.43 8.68 -10.10
CA ASN A 396 12.26 7.79 -10.10
C ASN A 396 10.96 8.56 -10.37
N ILE A 397 10.82 9.78 -9.84
CA ILE A 397 9.71 10.69 -10.16
C ILE A 397 9.73 11.03 -11.66
N LYS A 398 10.89 11.40 -12.21
CA LYS A 398 11.04 11.72 -13.63
C LYS A 398 10.74 10.53 -14.53
N ALA A 399 11.25 9.35 -14.20
CA ALA A 399 10.96 8.13 -14.94
C ALA A 399 9.45 7.81 -14.93
N ALA A 400 8.77 8.01 -13.81
CA ALA A 400 7.32 7.88 -13.73
C ALA A 400 6.59 8.93 -14.59
N GLU A 401 7.06 10.19 -14.61
CA GLU A 401 6.54 11.25 -15.48
C GLU A 401 6.72 10.91 -16.97
N GLU A 402 7.90 10.44 -17.37
CA GLU A 402 8.21 10.03 -18.75
C GLU A 402 7.36 8.84 -19.19
N HIS A 403 7.21 7.83 -18.32
CA HIS A 403 6.35 6.69 -18.61
C HIS A 403 4.87 7.08 -18.72
N SER A 404 4.38 7.92 -17.81
CA SER A 404 3.01 8.46 -17.87
C SER A 404 2.77 9.23 -19.17
N LYS A 405 3.72 10.09 -19.58
CA LYS A 405 3.68 10.79 -20.87
C LYS A 405 3.69 9.82 -22.05
N SER A 406 4.51 8.76 -22.01
CA SER A 406 4.55 7.75 -23.06
C SER A 406 3.22 7.01 -23.23
N LEU A 407 2.49 6.77 -22.14
CA LEU A 407 1.17 6.13 -22.20
C LEU A 407 0.10 7.11 -22.70
N GLU A 408 0.15 8.38 -22.30
CA GLU A 408 -0.74 9.43 -22.83
C GLU A 408 -0.47 9.72 -24.33
N ALA A 409 0.76 9.55 -24.81
CA ALA A 409 1.10 9.71 -26.23
C ALA A 409 0.36 8.72 -27.15
N VAL A 410 -0.17 7.61 -26.62
CA VAL A 410 -1.08 6.72 -27.35
C VAL A 410 -2.36 7.47 -27.77
N LEU A 411 -2.80 8.45 -26.98
CA LEU A 411 -3.98 9.26 -27.24
C LEU A 411 -3.74 10.37 -28.26
N ASP A 412 -2.49 10.81 -28.46
CA ASP A 412 -2.16 11.95 -29.32
C ASP A 412 -2.39 11.68 -30.82
N LYS A 413 -2.55 10.41 -31.20
CA LYS A 413 -2.93 10.00 -32.56
C LYS A 413 -4.39 10.32 -32.90
N TYR A 414 -5.19 10.71 -31.90
CA TYR A 414 -6.61 10.97 -32.04
C TYR A 414 -6.91 12.44 -31.76
N GLU A 415 -7.84 13.00 -32.53
CA GLU A 415 -8.35 14.36 -32.33
C GLU A 415 -9.53 14.37 -31.33
N GLY A 416 -9.79 15.53 -30.74
CA GLY A 416 -10.91 15.75 -29.81
C GLY A 416 -10.51 15.87 -28.34
N THR A 417 -11.51 15.83 -27.48
CA THR A 417 -11.37 15.85 -26.02
C THR A 417 -10.65 14.60 -25.51
N ARG A 418 -10.05 14.66 -24.31
CA ARG A 418 -9.36 13.50 -23.72
C ARG A 418 -10.28 12.25 -23.63
N ALA A 419 -11.55 12.44 -23.32
CA ALA A 419 -12.53 11.35 -23.26
C ALA A 419 -12.72 10.70 -24.65
N GLU A 420 -12.90 11.51 -25.70
CA GLU A 420 -13.03 11.03 -27.07
C GLU A 420 -11.78 10.30 -27.54
N LYS A 421 -10.58 10.82 -27.21
CA LYS A 421 -9.31 10.17 -27.53
C LYS A 421 -9.20 8.79 -26.86
N ILE A 422 -9.60 8.66 -25.58
CA ILE A 422 -9.61 7.36 -24.89
C ILE A 422 -10.60 6.41 -25.58
N THR A 423 -11.82 6.86 -25.87
CA THR A 423 -12.82 6.07 -26.60
C THR A 423 -12.28 5.57 -27.93
N LEU A 424 -11.57 6.41 -28.69
CA LEU A 424 -10.98 6.00 -29.96
C LEU A 424 -9.79 5.05 -29.80
N ALA A 425 -8.92 5.30 -28.82
CA ALA A 425 -7.75 4.48 -28.56
C ALA A 425 -8.14 3.04 -28.16
N VAL A 426 -9.08 2.87 -27.23
CA VAL A 426 -9.40 1.52 -26.71
C VAL A 426 -10.27 0.67 -27.64
N LYS A 427 -10.76 1.25 -28.75
CA LYS A 427 -11.37 0.48 -29.86
C LYS A 427 -10.33 -0.34 -30.63
N ASP A 428 -9.07 0.09 -30.64
CA ASP A 428 -7.96 -0.68 -31.21
C ASP A 428 -7.43 -1.65 -30.16
N ASP A 429 -7.61 -2.95 -30.42
CA ASP A 429 -7.13 -4.04 -29.59
C ASP A 429 -5.61 -3.94 -29.29
N THR A 430 -4.84 -3.40 -30.22
CA THR A 430 -3.38 -3.19 -30.06
C THR A 430 -3.10 -2.11 -29.01
N GLN A 431 -3.82 -0.98 -29.05
CA GLN A 431 -3.63 0.08 -28.05
C GLN A 431 -4.15 -0.35 -26.68
N PHE A 432 -5.32 -0.99 -26.63
CA PHE A 432 -5.89 -1.46 -25.36
C PHE A 432 -4.99 -2.51 -24.70
N SER A 433 -4.49 -3.49 -25.46
CA SER A 433 -3.52 -4.48 -24.94
C SER A 433 -2.20 -3.85 -24.48
N THR A 434 -1.73 -2.79 -25.15
CA THR A 434 -0.53 -2.04 -24.73
C THR A 434 -0.74 -1.38 -23.37
N LEU A 435 -1.90 -0.75 -23.13
CA LEU A 435 -2.24 -0.18 -21.82
C LEU A 435 -2.28 -1.23 -20.72
N LEU A 436 -2.93 -2.37 -20.96
CA LEU A 436 -3.00 -3.46 -19.98
C LEU A 436 -1.60 -4.03 -19.64
N LYS A 437 -0.75 -4.26 -20.64
CA LYS A 437 0.63 -4.73 -20.43
C LYS A 437 1.48 -3.71 -19.66
N SER A 438 1.22 -2.40 -19.81
CA SER A 438 1.97 -1.35 -19.12
C SER A 438 1.84 -1.37 -17.60
N ILE A 439 0.79 -2.01 -17.08
CA ILE A 439 0.53 -2.24 -15.66
C ILE A 439 0.80 -3.70 -15.25
N GLY A 440 1.41 -4.50 -16.13
CA GLY A 440 1.84 -5.87 -15.83
C GLY A 440 0.78 -6.96 -16.00
N TYR A 441 -0.35 -6.70 -16.67
CA TYR A 441 -1.31 -7.77 -16.99
C TYR A 441 -0.77 -8.71 -18.08
N ASN A 442 -0.95 -10.03 -17.86
CA ASN A 442 -0.59 -11.09 -18.82
C ASN A 442 -1.80 -11.46 -19.68
N LEU A 443 -1.79 -11.01 -20.93
CA LEU A 443 -2.90 -11.09 -21.92
C LEU A 443 -2.88 -12.31 -22.84
#